data_AF-A0A953UEV9-F1
#
_entry.id   AF-A0A953UEV9-F1
#
_cell.length_a   1.000
_cell.length_b   1.000
_cell.length_c   1.000
_cell.angle_alpha   90.00
_cell.angle_beta   90.00
_cell.angle_gamma   90.00
#
_symmetry.space_group_name_H-M   'P 1'
#
loop_
_entity.id
_entity.type
_entity.pdbx_description
1 polymer ?
#
loop_
_entity_poly.entity_id
_entity_poly.type
_entity_poly.pdbx_seq_one_letter_code
_entity_poly.pdbx_strand_id
1 'polypeptide(L)' 'MTKVQLDYDLERPLTDTDATGVANVHSWYGMQRVQLAPSLDKLRVEYDASRLSEQDVEAVLVRFGLPIKRRWAVP' A
#
# COMPACT_ATOMS: atom_id res chain seq x y z
N MET A 1 -16.70 9.81 5.70
CA MET A 1 -15.51 8.96 5.49
C MET A 1 -15.57 8.48 4.06
N THR A 2 -14.56 8.80 3.24
CA THR A 2 -14.57 8.51 1.80
C THR A 2 -13.60 7.38 1.55
N LYS A 3 -14.13 6.18 1.30
CA LYS A 3 -13.31 4.99 1.04
C LYS A 3 -12.87 4.97 -0.41
N VAL A 4 -11.57 4.84 -0.64
CA VAL A 4 -10.98 4.65 -1.96
C VAL A 4 -10.19 3.35 -1.98
N GLN A 5 -10.27 2.63 -3.10
CA GLN A 5 -9.52 1.41 -3.35
C GLN A 5 -8.60 1.61 -4.55
N LEU A 6 -7.34 1.25 -4.42
CA LEU A 6 -6.33 1.28 -5.48
C LEU A 6 -5.56 -0.03 -5.50
N ASP A 7 -5.16 -0.46 -6.69
CA ASP A 7 -4.24 -1.58 -6.87
C ASP A 7 -2.88 -1.02 -7.31
N TYR A 8 -1.81 -1.38 -6.61
CA TYR A 8 -0.42 -1.06 -6.96
C TYR A 8 0.27 -2.28 -7.55
N ASP A 9 0.97 -2.12 -8.67
CA ASP A 9 1.81 -3.18 -9.21
C ASP A 9 3.02 -3.41 -8.30
N LEU A 10 3.41 -4.67 -8.10
CA LEU A 10 4.61 -4.99 -7.34
C LEU A 10 5.86 -4.90 -8.23
N GLU A 11 6.98 -4.45 -7.67
CA GLU A 11 8.30 -4.48 -8.32
C GLU A 11 8.86 -5.91 -8.37
N ARG A 12 8.57 -6.68 -7.32
CA ARG A 12 8.88 -8.10 -7.17
C ARG A 12 7.78 -8.79 -6.35
N PRO A 13 7.59 -10.12 -6.48
CA PRO A 13 6.68 -10.84 -5.62
C PRO A 13 6.96 -10.59 -4.13
N LEU A 14 5.91 -10.56 -3.31
CA LEU A 14 6.07 -10.53 -1.86
C LEU A 14 6.68 -11.84 -1.39
N THR A 15 7.54 -11.71 -0.39
CA THR A 15 8.22 -12.79 0.30
C THR A 15 7.87 -12.73 1.78
N ASP A 16 8.25 -13.77 2.53
CA ASP A 16 7.98 -13.81 3.98
C ASP A 16 8.58 -12.61 4.73
N THR A 17 9.66 -12.02 4.22
CA THR A 17 10.28 -10.81 4.83
C THR A 17 9.38 -9.58 4.72
N ASP A 18 8.45 -9.55 3.77
CA ASP A 18 7.54 -8.43 3.53
C ASP A 18 6.25 -8.53 4.38
N ALA A 19 5.97 -9.71 4.96
CA ALA A 19 4.74 -9.98 5.71
C ALA A 19 4.57 -9.05 6.91
N THR A 20 5.66 -8.73 7.62
CA THR A 20 5.65 -7.76 8.72
C THR A 20 5.31 -6.35 8.25
N GLY A 21 5.79 -5.95 7.07
CA GLY A 21 5.44 -4.67 6.46
C GLY A 21 3.95 -4.57 6.15
N VAL A 22 3.38 -5.63 5.55
CA VAL A 22 1.94 -5.72 5.26
C VAL A 22 1.12 -5.64 6.53
N ALA A 23 1.52 -6.32 7.62
CA ALA A 23 0.79 -6.26 8.88
C ALA A 23 0.86 -4.86 9.52
N ASN A 24 2.05 -4.26 9.54
CA ASN A 24 2.29 -3.00 10.24
C ASN A 24 1.66 -1.78 9.57
N VAL A 25 1.47 -1.81 8.24
CA VAL A 25 0.88 -0.68 7.51
C VAL A 25 -0.54 -0.33 8.01
N HIS A 26 -1.28 -1.31 8.54
CA HIS A 26 -2.62 -1.11 9.10
C HIS A 26 -2.62 -0.26 10.39
N SER A 27 -1.46 -0.09 11.03
CA SER A 27 -1.32 0.83 12.17
C SER A 27 -1.32 2.31 11.74
N TRP A 28 -1.13 2.60 10.44
CA TRP A 28 -1.10 3.96 9.94
C TRP A 28 -2.51 4.53 9.84
N TYR A 29 -2.74 5.67 10.50
CA TYR A 29 -4.04 6.32 10.50
C TYR A 29 -4.49 6.69 9.09
N GLY A 30 -5.66 6.18 8.68
CA GLY A 30 -6.21 6.37 7.34
C GLY A 30 -6.04 5.15 6.41
N MET A 31 -5.12 4.22 6.71
CA MET A 31 -5.05 2.93 6.02
C MET A 31 -6.14 2.00 6.56
N GLN A 32 -6.89 1.34 5.68
CA GLN A 32 -8.00 0.46 6.06
C GLN A 32 -7.71 -1.00 5.71
N ARG A 33 -7.23 -1.27 4.49
CA ARG A 33 -6.92 -2.63 4.03
C ARG A 33 -5.68 -2.63 3.16
N VAL A 34 -4.77 -3.56 3.37
CA VAL A 34 -3.62 -3.80 2.49
C VAL A 34 -3.45 -5.31 2.34
N GLN A 35 -3.54 -5.80 1.10
CA GLN A 35 -3.45 -7.23 0.83
C GLN A 35 -3.02 -7.51 -0.60
N LEU A 36 -2.53 -8.71 -0.87
CA LEU A 36 -2.31 -9.16 -2.24
C LEU A 36 -3.64 -9.27 -3.00
N ALA A 37 -3.60 -8.85 -4.27
CA ALA A 37 -4.65 -9.18 -5.22
C ALA A 37 -4.60 -10.69 -5.55
N PRO A 38 -5.70 -11.31 -6.01
CA PRO A 38 -5.73 -12.73 -6.36
C PRO A 38 -4.70 -13.15 -7.42
N SER A 39 -4.26 -12.21 -8.26
CA SER A 39 -3.23 -12.40 -9.27
C SER A 39 -1.80 -12.45 -8.72
N LEU A 40 -1.61 -12.12 -7.44
CA LEU A 40 -0.32 -12.12 -6.71
C LEU A 40 0.75 -11.15 -7.23
N ASP A 41 0.45 -10.35 -8.24
CA ASP A 41 1.33 -9.34 -8.86
C ASP A 41 1.01 -7.91 -8.43
N LYS A 42 -0.08 -7.72 -7.69
CA LYS A 42 -0.56 -6.41 -7.23
C LYS A 42 -0.89 -6.41 -5.75
N LEU A 43 -0.75 -5.25 -5.14
CA LEU A 43 -1.19 -4.96 -3.78
C LEU A 43 -2.48 -4.12 -3.84
N ARG A 44 -3.57 -4.67 -3.34
CA ARG A 44 -4.85 -3.97 -3.17
C ARG A 44 -4.84 -3.20 -1.87
N VAL A 45 -5.06 -1.90 -1.97
CA VAL A 45 -5.04 -0.96 -0.86
C VAL A 45 -6.38 -0.23 -0.76
N GLU A 46 -6.95 -0.20 0.43
CA GLU A 46 -8.11 0.61 0.76
C GLU A 46 -7.71 1.65 1.82
N TYR A 47 -8.10 2.90 1.61
CA TYR A 47 -7.77 4.01 2.51
C TYR A 47 -8.90 5.04 2.57
N ASP A 48 -8.84 5.92 3.57
CA ASP A 48 -9.74 7.07 3.69
C ASP A 48 -9.16 8.31 3.01
N ALA A 49 -9.78 8.72 1.91
CA ALA A 49 -9.38 9.88 1.12
C ALA A 49 -9.63 11.23 1.81
N SER A 50 -10.32 11.26 2.96
CA SER A 50 -10.34 12.47 3.81
C SER A 50 -9.08 12.63 4.67
N ARG A 51 -8.18 11.63 4.67
CA ARG A 51 -6.99 11.58 5.53
C ARG A 51 -5.69 11.45 4.76
N LEU A 52 -5.70 10.70 3.65
CA LEU A 52 -4.51 10.41 2.84
C LEU A 52 -4.80 10.76 1.38
N SER A 53 -3.81 11.29 0.69
CA SER A 53 -3.74 11.31 -0.77
C SER A 53 -3.15 9.99 -1.30
N GLU A 54 -3.24 9.75 -2.60
CA GLU A 54 -2.59 8.58 -3.22
C GLU A 54 -1.06 8.62 -3.04
N GLN A 55 -0.46 9.82 -3.05
CA GLN A 55 0.97 10.02 -2.78
C GLN A 55 1.34 9.64 -1.34
N ASP A 56 0.51 10.01 -0.36
CA ASP A 56 0.71 9.61 1.03
C ASP A 56 0.64 8.09 1.19
N VAL A 57 -0.32 7.45 0.50
CA VAL A 57 -0.46 5.99 0.49
C VAL A 57 0.82 5.33 -0.04
N GLU A 58 1.36 5.78 -1.18
CA GLU A 58 2.64 5.25 -1.69
C GLU A 58 3.79 5.44 -0.70
N ALA A 59 3.93 6.63 -0.13
CA ALA A 59 4.99 6.93 0.82
C ALA A 59 4.90 6.02 2.06
N VAL A 60 3.69 5.76 2.55
CA VAL A 60 3.44 4.84 3.67
C VAL A 60 3.81 3.40 3.29
N LEU A 61 3.36 2.91 2.13
CA LEU A 61 3.66 1.54 1.68
C LEU A 61 5.18 1.32 1.58
N VAL A 62 5.91 2.27 0.98
CA VAL A 62 7.38 2.22 0.87
C VAL A 62 8.05 2.31 2.25
N ARG A 63 7.54 3.17 3.15
CA ARG A 63 8.05 3.29 4.52
C ARG A 63 7.96 1.97 5.30
N PHE A 64 6.94 1.16 5.03
CA PHE A 64 6.78 -0.18 5.61
C PHE A 64 7.47 -1.29 4.81
N GLY A 65 8.30 -0.94 3.82
CA GLY A 65 9.13 -1.89 3.07
C GLY A 65 8.39 -2.65 1.97
N LEU A 66 7.21 -2.18 1.54
CA LEU A 66 6.43 -2.87 0.52
C LEU A 66 6.96 -2.54 -0.89
N PRO A 67 7.30 -3.55 -1.72
CA PRO A 67 7.94 -3.36 -3.02
C PRO A 67 6.92 -2.99 -4.09
N ILE A 68 6.32 -1.80 -4.00
CA ILE A 68 5.35 -1.30 -4.98
C ILE A 68 6.03 -0.46 -6.08
N LYS A 69 5.53 -0.56 -7.31
CA LYS A 69 5.89 0.35 -8.40
C LYS A 69 5.24 1.70 -8.14
N ARG A 70 6.08 2.69 -7.86
CA ARG A 70 5.68 4.06 -7.54
C ARG A 70 5.20 4.78 -8.78
N ARG A 71 4.06 5.46 -8.67
CA ARG A 71 3.47 6.30 -9.73
C ARG A 71 3.83 7.76 -9.55
N TRP A 72 4.18 8.18 -8.33
CA TRP A 72 4.62 9.54 -8.04
C TRP A 72 6.10 9.56 -7.69
N ALA A 73 6.85 10.45 -8.36
CA ALA A 73 8.19 10.80 -7.94
C ALA A 73 8.08 11.53 -6.58
N VAL A 74 8.75 11.01 -5.54
CA VAL A 74 9.02 11.84 -4.37
C VAL A 74 10.09 12.86 -4.76
N PRO A 75 9.90 14.14 -4.40
CA PRO A 75 10.99 15.11 -4.45
C PRO A 75 12.13 14.75 -3.49
#